data_AF-A0A1F3T1J0-F1
#
_entry.id   AF-A0A1F3T1J0-F1
#
_cell.length_a   1.000
_cell.length_b   1.000
_cell.length_c   1.000
_cell.angle_alpha   90.00
_cell.angle_beta   90.00
_cell.angle_gamma   90.00
#
_symmetry.space_group_name_H-M   'P 1'
#
loop_
_entity.id
_entity.type
_entity.pdbx_description
1 polymer ?
#
loop_
_entity_poly.entity_id
_entity_poly.type
_entity_poly.pdbx_seq_one_letter_code
_entity_poly.pdbx_strand_id
1 'polypeptide(L)'
;MTYVNKIDPSLTLKFSQKMAEVDPDFQQMDFSKITPEELLRKLNVIDTNTAGILFGETPFRFVHFDKDGEIFDQKLIHGMYNMLSDQFIDEILSWTRKQSSTIRGASASVTEENPYPVKGLREILANAVAHAYYQRHHGDVVVELHPNQITVSNLCNLDAKAFVNKWFSRAHKSVSDS
;
A
#
# COMPACT_ATOMS: atom_id res chain seq x y z
N MET A 1 0.31 -15.67 18.94
CA MET A 1 0.23 -14.29 19.46
C MET A 1 -1.02 -13.65 18.88
N THR A 2 -1.96 -13.23 19.72
CA THR A 2 -3.17 -12.50 19.34
C THR A 2 -2.80 -11.03 19.06
N TYR A 3 -3.44 -10.40 18.08
CA TYR A 3 -3.25 -8.97 17.80
C TYR A 3 -3.98 -8.14 18.87
N VAL A 4 -3.31 -7.14 19.45
CA VAL A 4 -3.81 -6.34 20.60
C VAL A 4 -4.03 -4.86 20.23
N ASN A 5 -3.71 -4.47 19.00
CA ASN A 5 -3.76 -3.07 18.57
C ASN A 5 -5.14 -2.72 17.99
N LYS A 6 -5.37 -1.42 17.80
CA LYS A 6 -6.63 -0.89 17.29
C LYS A 6 -6.85 -1.30 15.83
N ILE A 7 -8.05 -1.77 15.52
CA ILE A 7 -8.53 -1.97 14.15
C ILE A 7 -9.15 -0.67 13.65
N ASP A 8 -8.90 -0.31 12.40
CA ASP A 8 -9.56 0.78 11.69
C ASP A 8 -10.95 0.34 11.19
N PRO A 9 -12.04 0.86 11.79
CA PRO A 9 -13.40 0.54 11.38
C PRO A 9 -13.69 0.86 9.91
N SER A 10 -13.07 1.93 9.39
CA SER A 10 -13.33 2.42 8.04
C SER A 10 -12.76 1.48 6.99
N LEU A 11 -11.57 0.90 7.23
CA LEU A 11 -10.98 -0.10 6.32
C LEU A 11 -11.77 -1.40 6.32
N THR A 12 -12.23 -1.81 7.50
CA THR A 12 -13.05 -3.01 7.66
C THR A 12 -14.35 -2.86 6.85
N LEU A 13 -15.01 -1.70 6.97
CA LEU A 13 -16.22 -1.39 6.21
C LEU A 13 -15.97 -1.34 4.69
N LYS A 14 -14.92 -0.64 4.24
CA LYS A 14 -14.54 -0.58 2.81
C LYS A 14 -14.31 -1.97 2.22
N PHE A 15 -13.66 -2.86 2.98
CA PHE A 15 -13.45 -4.24 2.57
C PHE A 15 -14.76 -5.00 2.45
N SER A 16 -15.65 -4.89 3.44
CA SER A 16 -16.93 -5.59 3.42
C SER A 16 -17.87 -5.11 2.31
N GLN A 17 -17.85 -3.82 1.98
CA GLN A 17 -18.54 -3.28 0.81
C GLN A 17 -18.00 -3.90 -0.49
N LYS A 18 -16.68 -4.05 -0.61
CA LYS A 18 -16.07 -4.72 -1.76
C LYS A 18 -16.43 -6.20 -1.82
N MET A 19 -16.48 -6.89 -0.68
CA MET A 19 -16.90 -8.30 -0.60
C MET A 19 -18.35 -8.49 -1.03
N ALA A 20 -19.25 -7.53 -0.77
CA ALA A 20 -20.63 -7.60 -1.25
C ALA A 20 -20.74 -7.60 -2.79
N GLU A 21 -19.74 -7.10 -3.51
CA GLU A 21 -19.74 -7.18 -4.98
C GLU A 21 -19.53 -8.62 -5.49
N VAL A 22 -18.93 -9.50 -4.68
CA VAL A 22 -18.45 -10.82 -5.10
C VAL A 22 -19.03 -12.00 -4.30
N ASP A 23 -19.45 -11.77 -3.06
CA ASP A 23 -19.89 -12.80 -2.12
C ASP A 23 -21.37 -12.59 -1.72
N PRO A 24 -22.28 -13.53 -2.08
CA PRO A 24 -23.70 -13.47 -1.71
C PRO A 24 -23.96 -13.34 -0.20
N ASP A 25 -23.08 -13.88 0.65
CA ASP A 25 -23.25 -13.80 2.10
C ASP A 25 -23.01 -12.37 2.62
N PHE A 26 -22.24 -11.56 1.89
CA PHE A 26 -22.05 -10.14 2.18
C PHE A 26 -23.12 -9.26 1.55
N GLN A 27 -23.73 -9.67 0.43
CA GLN A 27 -24.82 -8.92 -0.23
C GLN A 27 -26.06 -8.73 0.63
N GLN A 28 -26.37 -9.71 1.47
CA GLN A 28 -27.56 -9.68 2.33
C GLN A 28 -27.36 -8.89 3.63
N MET A 29 -26.16 -8.33 3.84
CA MET A 29 -25.86 -7.56 5.04
C MET A 29 -26.38 -6.13 4.98
N ASP A 30 -26.90 -5.68 6.11
CA ASP A 30 -27.11 -4.25 6.36
C ASP A 30 -25.86 -3.63 6.99
N PHE A 31 -24.98 -3.08 6.15
CA PHE A 31 -23.74 -2.44 6.59
C PHE A 31 -23.96 -1.20 7.48
N SER A 32 -25.18 -0.67 7.58
CA SER A 32 -25.49 0.46 8.47
C SER A 32 -25.67 0.04 9.93
N LYS A 33 -25.88 -1.26 10.19
CA LYS A 33 -26.17 -1.82 11.52
C LYS A 33 -25.08 -2.73 12.05
N ILE A 34 -24.12 -3.11 11.21
CA ILE A 34 -23.07 -4.05 11.57
C ILE A 34 -21.86 -3.33 12.17
N THR A 35 -21.33 -3.89 13.25
CA THR A 35 -20.09 -3.41 13.85
C THR A 35 -18.86 -3.98 13.11
N PRO A 36 -17.70 -3.29 13.14
CA PRO A 36 -16.46 -3.84 12.60
C PRO A 36 -16.09 -5.21 13.18
N GLU A 37 -16.40 -5.43 14.46
CA GLU A 37 -16.12 -6.70 15.15
C GLU A 37 -16.96 -7.84 14.55
N GLU A 38 -18.26 -7.63 14.33
CA GLU A 38 -19.14 -8.61 13.69
C GLU A 38 -18.70 -8.94 12.26
N LEU A 39 -18.21 -7.94 11.51
CA LEU A 39 -17.62 -8.15 10.19
C LEU A 39 -16.40 -9.06 10.25
N LEU A 40 -15.45 -8.77 11.15
CA LEU A 40 -14.26 -9.61 11.34
C LEU A 40 -14.61 -11.02 11.83
N ARG A 41 -15.64 -11.17 12.66
CA ARG A 41 -16.16 -12.49 13.08
C ARG A 41 -16.67 -13.28 11.88
N LYS A 42 -17.45 -12.67 10.99
CA LYS A 42 -17.97 -13.37 9.81
C LYS A 42 -16.87 -13.76 8.82
N LEU A 43 -15.86 -12.92 8.69
CA LEU A 43 -14.65 -13.22 7.91
C LEU A 43 -13.75 -14.27 8.56
N ASN A 44 -14.08 -14.72 9.78
CA ASN A 44 -13.28 -15.66 10.57
C ASN A 44 -11.82 -15.20 10.79
N VAL A 45 -11.62 -13.88 10.91
CA VAL A 45 -10.30 -13.26 11.15
C VAL A 45 -10.26 -12.39 12.40
N ILE A 46 -11.35 -12.32 13.17
CA ILE A 46 -11.33 -11.64 14.48
C ILE A 46 -10.20 -12.18 15.36
N ASP A 47 -9.56 -11.28 16.10
CA ASP A 47 -8.44 -11.59 17.00
C ASP A 47 -7.22 -12.28 16.34
N THR A 48 -7.17 -12.34 15.00
CA THR A 48 -6.02 -12.87 14.27
C THR A 48 -5.01 -11.78 13.93
N ASN A 49 -3.76 -12.18 13.68
CA ASN A 49 -2.76 -11.27 13.13
C ASN A 49 -3.18 -10.75 11.75
N THR A 50 -3.94 -11.53 10.96
CA THR A 50 -4.44 -11.12 9.65
C THR A 50 -5.33 -9.89 9.74
N ALA A 51 -6.24 -9.83 10.72
CA ALA A 51 -7.04 -8.62 10.94
C ALA A 51 -6.17 -7.41 11.29
N GLY A 52 -5.15 -7.59 12.11
CA GLY A 52 -4.20 -6.53 12.45
C GLY A 52 -3.29 -6.07 11.30
N ILE A 53 -2.94 -6.99 10.40
CA ILE A 53 -2.15 -6.70 9.19
C ILE A 53 -3.00 -5.89 8.20
N LEU A 54 -4.21 -6.38 7.89
CA LEU A 54 -5.05 -5.79 6.86
C LEU A 54 -5.71 -4.49 7.32
N PHE A 55 -6.25 -4.46 8.55
CA PHE A 55 -7.12 -3.39 9.03
C PHE A 55 -6.56 -2.66 10.24
N GLY A 56 -5.39 -3.05 10.73
CA GLY A 56 -4.76 -2.46 11.91
C GLY A 56 -3.71 -1.41 11.58
N GLU A 57 -2.73 -1.28 12.47
CA GLU A 57 -1.67 -0.27 12.39
C GLU A 57 -0.42 -0.78 11.66
N THR A 58 -0.50 -1.87 10.92
CA THR A 58 0.66 -2.39 10.17
C THR A 58 0.99 -1.41 9.05
N PRO A 59 2.17 -0.76 9.05
CA PRO A 59 2.46 0.31 8.10
C PRO A 59 3.12 -0.22 6.82
N PHE A 60 2.88 0.45 5.69
CA PHE A 60 3.71 0.36 4.49
C PHE A 60 4.11 1.77 4.05
N ARG A 61 5.18 1.86 3.26
CA ARG A 61 5.66 3.14 2.72
C ARG A 61 5.29 3.25 1.26
N PHE A 62 4.89 4.46 0.87
CA PHE A 62 4.63 4.81 -0.51
C PHE A 62 5.50 6.01 -0.87
N VAL A 63 6.37 5.84 -1.86
CA VAL A 63 7.41 6.81 -2.21
C VAL A 63 7.28 7.18 -3.68
N HIS A 64 7.24 8.47 -3.96
CA HIS A 64 7.28 9.02 -5.31
C HIS A 64 8.68 9.55 -5.60
N PHE A 65 9.26 9.11 -6.71
CA PHE A 65 10.52 9.59 -7.23
C PHE A 65 10.29 10.55 -8.39
N ASP A 66 11.14 11.56 -8.50
CA ASP A 66 11.18 12.41 -9.68
C ASP A 66 11.96 11.75 -10.85
N LYS A 67 12.11 12.50 -11.94
CA LYS A 67 12.83 12.07 -13.14
C LYS A 67 14.34 11.93 -12.92
N ASP A 68 14.89 12.60 -11.91
CA ASP A 68 16.31 12.61 -11.59
C ASP A 68 16.66 11.48 -10.60
N GLY A 69 15.65 10.76 -10.12
CA GLY A 69 15.79 9.63 -9.21
C GLY A 69 15.81 10.05 -7.74
N GLU A 70 15.44 11.30 -7.44
CA GLU A 70 15.33 11.82 -6.08
C GLU A 70 13.92 11.63 -5.53
N ILE A 71 13.80 11.57 -4.20
CA ILE A 71 12.49 11.43 -3.54
C ILE A 71 11.75 12.75 -3.67
N PHE A 72 10.67 12.74 -4.45
CA PHE A 72 9.75 13.87 -4.59
C PHE A 72 8.82 13.97 -3.37
N ASP A 73 8.19 12.86 -2.99
CA ASP A 73 7.39 12.78 -1.77
C ASP A 73 7.35 11.34 -1.22
N GLN A 74 6.99 11.21 0.06
CA GLN A 74 6.76 9.90 0.68
C GLN A 74 5.64 9.97 1.71
N LYS A 75 4.90 8.86 1.86
CA LYS A 75 3.80 8.71 2.81
C LYS A 75 3.96 7.39 3.58
N LEU A 76 3.62 7.42 4.87
CA LEU A 76 3.44 6.23 5.69
C LEU A 76 1.95 5.93 5.82
N ILE A 77 1.52 4.78 5.31
CA ILE A 77 0.10 4.38 5.27
C ILE A 77 -0.07 3.16 6.16
N HIS A 78 -1.15 3.11 6.94
CA HIS A 78 -1.42 2.02 7.88
C HIS A 78 -2.55 1.12 7.36
N GLY A 79 -2.50 -0.15 7.71
CA GLY A 79 -3.46 -1.16 7.25
C GLY A 79 -3.18 -1.58 5.81
N MET A 80 -2.69 -2.80 5.63
CA MET A 80 -2.28 -3.32 4.31
C MET A 80 -3.43 -3.39 3.30
N TYR A 81 -4.68 -3.38 3.76
CA TYR A 81 -5.83 -3.30 2.86
C TYR A 81 -5.86 -1.99 2.05
N ASN A 82 -5.32 -0.88 2.58
CA ASN A 82 -5.20 0.35 1.79
C ASN A 82 -4.41 0.11 0.50
N MET A 83 -3.34 -0.70 0.55
CA MET A 83 -2.53 -1.04 -0.62
C MET A 83 -3.29 -1.88 -1.67
N LEU A 84 -4.32 -2.61 -1.25
CA LEU A 84 -5.15 -3.45 -2.12
C LEU A 84 -6.39 -2.74 -2.65
N SER A 85 -6.65 -1.51 -2.19
CA SER A 85 -7.85 -0.77 -2.55
C SER A 85 -7.80 -0.23 -3.98
N ASP A 86 -8.97 -0.14 -4.62
CA ASP A 86 -9.11 0.50 -5.94
C ASP A 86 -8.60 1.95 -5.92
N GLN A 87 -8.81 2.66 -4.81
CA GLN A 87 -8.32 4.02 -4.61
C GLN A 87 -6.78 4.12 -4.71
N PHE A 88 -6.05 3.16 -4.14
CA PHE A 88 -4.59 3.16 -4.19
C PHE A 88 -4.06 2.80 -5.59
N ILE A 89 -4.72 1.86 -6.26
CA ILE A 89 -4.45 1.53 -7.67
C ILE A 89 -4.65 2.77 -8.55
N ASP A 90 -5.74 3.51 -8.35
CA ASP A 90 -6.04 4.74 -9.07
C ASP A 90 -5.00 5.84 -8.78
N GLU A 91 -4.50 5.94 -7.55
CA GLU A 91 -3.41 6.86 -7.18
C GLU A 91 -2.14 6.55 -7.99
N ILE A 92 -1.73 5.27 -8.05
CA ILE A 92 -0.57 4.83 -8.85
C ILE A 92 -0.73 5.18 -10.33
N LEU A 93 -1.89 4.82 -10.92
CA LEU A 93 -2.16 5.05 -12.34
C LEU A 93 -2.27 6.53 -12.67
N SER A 94 -2.93 7.32 -11.81
CA SER A 94 -3.07 8.77 -11.95
C SER A 94 -1.72 9.49 -11.88
N TRP A 95 -0.91 9.15 -10.88
CA TRP A 95 0.41 9.75 -10.71
C TRP A 95 1.33 9.43 -11.90
N THR A 96 1.39 8.16 -12.31
CA THR A 96 2.28 7.72 -13.41
C THR A 96 1.88 8.36 -14.75
N ARG A 97 0.58 8.55 -15.00
CA ARG A 97 0.08 9.27 -16.18
C ARG A 97 0.53 10.74 -16.20
N LYS A 98 0.47 11.44 -15.05
CA LYS A 98 0.93 12.83 -14.94
C LYS A 98 2.44 12.97 -15.17
N GLN A 99 3.23 12.03 -14.68
CA GLN A 99 4.68 12.06 -14.89
C GLN A 99 5.04 11.76 -16.36
N SER A 100 4.39 10.75 -16.97
CA SER A 100 4.60 10.40 -18.37
C SER A 100 4.25 11.52 -19.35
N SER A 101 3.16 12.27 -19.11
CA SER A 101 2.77 13.41 -19.95
C SER A 101 3.74 14.59 -19.83
N THR A 102 4.36 14.77 -18.67
CA THR A 102 5.38 15.80 -18.43
C THR A 102 6.70 15.47 -19.13
N ILE A 103 7.05 14.18 -19.24
CA ILE A 103 8.32 13.73 -19.83
C ILE A 103 8.26 13.64 -21.35
N ARG A 104 7.16 13.17 -21.94
CA ARG A 104 7.08 12.95 -23.40
C ARG A 104 6.76 14.20 -24.23
N GLY A 105 6.54 15.36 -23.58
CA GLY A 105 6.05 16.56 -24.25
C GLY A 105 4.61 16.38 -24.77
N ALA A 106 3.92 17.48 -25.04
CA ALA A 106 2.49 17.53 -25.38
C ALA A 106 2.09 16.83 -26.72
N SER A 107 2.92 15.92 -27.26
CA SER A 107 2.72 15.26 -28.55
C SER A 107 2.61 13.73 -28.47
N ALA A 108 2.64 13.13 -27.28
CA ALA A 108 2.28 11.72 -27.13
C ALA A 108 0.75 11.56 -27.24
N SER A 109 0.30 10.88 -28.29
CA SER A 109 -1.09 10.51 -28.50
C SER A 109 -1.70 9.92 -27.22
N VAL A 110 -2.93 10.35 -26.94
CA VAL A 110 -3.79 9.98 -25.80
C VAL A 110 -4.25 8.50 -25.90
N THR A 111 -3.30 7.57 -26.02
CA THR A 111 -3.60 6.15 -26.33
C THR A 111 -2.87 5.15 -25.44
N GLU A 112 -1.97 5.56 -24.54
CA GLU A 112 -1.55 4.67 -23.44
C GLU A 112 -2.57 4.78 -22.29
N GLU A 113 -3.72 4.13 -22.48
CA GLU A 113 -4.92 4.27 -21.65
C GLU A 113 -4.71 3.88 -20.17
N ASN A 114 -3.70 3.06 -19.88
CA ASN A 114 -3.21 2.80 -18.52
C ASN A 114 -1.69 2.48 -18.55
N PRO A 115 -0.86 3.15 -17.72
CA PRO A 115 0.59 2.92 -17.70
C PRO A 115 0.96 1.50 -17.23
N TYR A 116 0.08 0.87 -16.46
CA TYR A 116 0.21 -0.53 -16.03
C TYR A 116 -1.13 -1.27 -16.21
N PRO A 117 -1.12 -2.55 -16.57
CA PRO A 117 -2.34 -3.36 -16.57
C PRO A 117 -2.86 -3.54 -15.14
N VAL A 118 -4.11 -3.14 -14.88
CA VAL A 118 -4.74 -3.19 -13.53
C VAL A 118 -4.63 -4.57 -12.88
N LYS A 119 -4.82 -5.65 -13.65
CA LYS A 119 -4.69 -7.03 -13.14
C LYS A 119 -3.26 -7.33 -12.66
N GLY A 120 -2.25 -6.90 -13.41
CA GLY A 120 -0.85 -7.09 -13.04
C GLY A 120 -0.49 -6.30 -11.79
N LEU A 121 -0.98 -5.06 -11.69
CA LEU A 121 -0.77 -4.23 -10.51
C LEU A 121 -1.42 -4.85 -9.26
N ARG A 122 -2.67 -5.31 -9.37
CA ARG A 122 -3.35 -6.03 -8.28
C ARG A 122 -2.58 -7.26 -7.83
N GLU A 123 -2.09 -8.06 -8.76
CA GLU A 123 -1.34 -9.28 -8.46
C GLU A 123 -0.02 -8.99 -7.72
N ILE A 124 0.75 -8.00 -8.19
CA ILE A 124 2.02 -7.63 -7.54
C ILE A 124 1.78 -7.11 -6.12
N LEU A 125 0.78 -6.25 -5.93
CA LEU A 125 0.43 -5.71 -4.61
C LEU A 125 -0.10 -6.80 -3.67
N ALA A 126 -0.98 -7.69 -4.17
CA ALA A 126 -1.50 -8.82 -3.40
C ALA A 126 -0.37 -9.77 -2.97
N ASN A 127 0.57 -10.09 -3.86
CA ASN A 127 1.72 -10.93 -3.54
C ASN A 127 2.63 -10.27 -2.49
N ALA A 128 2.84 -8.96 -2.58
CA ALA A 128 3.59 -8.23 -1.56
C ALA A 128 2.91 -8.27 -0.19
N VAL A 129 1.57 -8.11 -0.12
CA VAL A 129 0.82 -8.27 1.13
C VAL A 129 0.87 -9.72 1.63
N ALA A 130 0.67 -10.70 0.76
CA ALA A 130 0.57 -12.10 1.19
C ALA A 130 1.89 -12.65 1.73
N HIS A 131 3.02 -12.19 1.19
CA HIS A 131 4.34 -12.76 1.46
C HIS A 131 5.27 -11.85 2.30
N ALA A 132 4.76 -10.74 2.83
CA ALA A 132 5.49 -9.92 3.79
C ALA A 132 5.71 -10.63 5.13
N TYR A 133 6.84 -10.32 5.78
CA TYR A 133 7.28 -11.01 6.99
C TYR A 133 6.55 -10.54 8.26
N TYR A 134 6.06 -9.30 8.27
CA TYR A 134 5.25 -8.66 9.32
C TYR A 134 5.86 -8.73 10.72
N GLN A 135 7.14 -8.37 10.85
CA GLN A 135 7.77 -8.24 12.16
C GLN A 135 7.44 -6.89 12.80
N ARG A 136 6.28 -6.84 13.50
CA ARG A 136 5.69 -5.89 14.48
C ARG A 136 6.09 -4.39 14.55
N HIS A 137 7.18 -3.88 13.97
CA HIS A 137 7.67 -2.52 14.23
C HIS A 137 8.27 -1.77 13.04
N HIS A 138 8.41 -2.37 11.85
CA HIS A 138 8.92 -1.66 10.68
C HIS A 138 8.09 -2.05 9.48
N GLY A 139 7.57 -1.06 8.75
CA GLY A 139 6.79 -1.33 7.55
C GLY A 139 7.63 -2.12 6.55
N ASP A 140 7.26 -3.40 6.40
CA ASP A 140 8.03 -4.38 5.63
C ASP A 140 7.81 -4.20 4.12
N VAL A 141 6.77 -3.48 3.72
CA VAL A 141 6.48 -3.21 2.32
C VAL A 141 6.78 -1.75 1.97
N VAL A 142 7.53 -1.55 0.90
CA VAL A 142 7.79 -0.24 0.28
C VAL A 142 7.33 -0.30 -1.17
N VAL A 143 6.41 0.59 -1.53
CA VAL A 143 5.97 0.81 -2.91
C VAL A 143 6.65 2.08 -3.41
N GLU A 144 7.47 1.94 -4.45
CA GLU A 144 8.24 3.02 -5.05
C GLU A 144 7.70 3.28 -6.46
N LEU A 145 7.27 4.51 -6.72
CA LEU A 145 6.86 4.95 -8.03
C LEU A 145 7.94 5.84 -8.63
N HIS A 146 8.51 5.35 -9.72
CA HIS A 146 9.35 6.13 -10.61
C HIS A 146 8.53 6.51 -11.84
N PRO A 147 8.95 7.54 -12.60
CA PRO A 147 8.18 7.98 -13.76
C PRO A 147 7.96 6.90 -14.84
N ASN A 148 8.82 5.88 -14.90
CA ASN A 148 8.80 4.82 -15.91
C ASN A 148 8.67 3.39 -15.34
N GLN A 149 8.65 3.22 -14.01
CA GLN A 149 8.55 1.90 -13.38
C GLN A 149 7.93 1.99 -11.98
N ILE A 150 7.38 0.88 -11.53
CA ILE A 150 6.95 0.66 -10.14
C ILE A 150 7.79 -0.46 -9.55
N THR A 151 8.32 -0.24 -8.34
CA THR A 151 8.99 -1.26 -7.55
C THR A 151 8.18 -1.53 -6.30
N VAL A 152 7.92 -2.80 -5.99
CA VAL A 152 7.30 -3.21 -4.73
C VAL A 152 8.27 -4.12 -4.01
N SER A 153 8.86 -3.59 -2.95
CA SER A 153 9.92 -4.23 -2.18
C SER A 153 9.37 -4.73 -0.85
N ASN A 154 9.73 -5.95 -0.50
CA ASN A 154 9.45 -6.56 0.78
C ASN A 154 10.77 -6.69 1.55
N LEU A 155 10.96 -5.88 2.59
CA LEU A 155 12.18 -5.78 3.38
C LEU A 155 12.24 -6.95 4.39
N CYS A 156 12.22 -8.18 3.89
CA CYS A 156 12.23 -9.41 4.68
C CYS A 156 13.57 -9.74 5.37
N ASN A 157 14.49 -8.79 5.62
CA ASN A 157 15.76 -9.15 6.26
C ASN A 157 16.36 -8.08 7.17
N LEU A 158 17.02 -8.54 8.24
CA LEU A 158 17.81 -7.72 9.17
C LEU A 158 18.88 -6.87 8.45
N ASP A 159 19.37 -7.33 7.29
CA ASP A 159 20.31 -6.59 6.44
C ASP A 159 19.69 -5.39 5.72
N ALA A 160 18.39 -5.45 5.40
CA ALA A 160 17.66 -4.31 4.84
C ALA A 160 17.54 -3.16 5.86
N LYS A 161 17.49 -3.49 7.15
CA LYS A 161 17.55 -2.52 8.27
C LYS A 161 18.86 -1.72 8.24
N ALA A 162 19.98 -2.39 7.96
CA ALA A 162 21.28 -1.73 7.82
C ALA A 162 21.36 -0.86 6.54
N PHE A 163 20.77 -1.32 5.44
CA PHE A 163 20.73 -0.56 4.18
C PHE A 163 19.87 0.70 4.28
N VAL A 164 18.67 0.58 4.86
CA VAL A 164 17.75 1.68 5.19
C VAL A 164 18.44 2.69 6.10
N ASN A 165 19.02 2.26 7.23
CA ASN A 165 19.73 3.18 8.14
C ASN A 165 20.93 3.89 7.45
N LYS A 166 21.66 3.20 6.57
CA LYS A 166 22.77 3.78 5.81
C LYS A 166 22.27 4.81 4.78
N TRP A 167 21.12 4.57 4.15
CA TRP A 167 20.49 5.50 3.21
C TRP A 167 19.93 6.75 3.90
N PHE A 168 19.22 6.58 5.03
CA PHE A 168 18.67 7.70 5.82
C PHE A 168 19.74 8.52 6.57
N SER A 169 20.88 7.92 6.92
CA SER A 169 22.01 8.65 7.52
C SER A 169 22.72 9.61 6.54
N ARG A 170 22.58 9.38 5.22
CA ARG A 170 23.15 10.25 4.18
C ARG A 170 22.26 11.47 3.91
N ALA A 171 20.94 11.33 3.97
CA ALA A 171 19.99 12.43 3.79
C ALA A 171 20.03 13.49 4.92
N HIS A 172 20.47 13.11 6.12
CA HIS A 172 20.61 14.03 7.27
C HIS A 172 22.02 14.62 7.46
N LYS A 173 22.98 14.33 6.58
CA LYS A 173 24.28 15.01 6.58
C LYS A 173 24.28 16.13 5.54
N SER A 174 23.39 17.10 5.71
CA SER A 174 23.69 18.46 5.26
C SER A 174 24.83 18.99 6.13
N VAL A 175 25.95 19.28 5.45
CA VAL A 175 27.09 20.10 5.85
C VAL A 175 26.88 20.87 7.16
N SER A 176 27.63 20.50 8.19
CA SER A 176 28.05 21.42 9.25
C SER A 176 29.58 21.38 9.33
N ASP A 177 30.15 22.53 8.97
CA ASP A 177 31.41 23.14 9.38
C ASP A 177 32.73 22.38 9.20
N SER A 178 33.47 22.81 8.17
CA SER A 178 34.86 23.26 8.29
C SER A 178 35.20 24.25 7.17
#